data_AF-A0A9W4HA63-F1
#
_entry.id   AF-A0A9W4HA63-F1
#
_cell.length_a   1.000
_cell.length_b   1.000
_cell.length_c   1.000
_cell.angle_alpha   90.00
_cell.angle_beta   90.00
_cell.angle_gamma   90.00
#
_symmetry.space_group_name_H-M   'P 1'
#
loop_
_entity.id
_entity.type
_entity.pdbx_description
1 polymer ?
#
loop_
_entity_poly.entity_id
_entity_poly.type
_entity_poly.pdbx_seq_one_letter_code
_entity_poly.pdbx_strand_id
1 'polypeptide(L)'
;MYLHRAETTESDVRILSQVSLLLIMGQVRDVLGSDNQTPLPPALASQILNYSRQLDKWYTKFSALFVTNAFIGEFPKRGLQLHYQFGKLYLGHQVFKGLRGRPLPPHFLSAATMAHDTAVSIFEMILSEPELQEGLVGMPHYFHVMIAFAGHLLLQICQNYYEQLAIKIQDDFQLINSALNLFRNTQCIPQHPIWRMTPGLNRKLHDCAASIGVPVPSAVPVGGLSAQHAIPGQEALYYPPVPTAEASQPLDELLFADFGEFNFPDLTSNFMA
;
A
#
# COMPACT_ATOMS: atom_id res chain seq x y z
N MET A 1 23.09 21.17 0.92
CA MET A 1 24.20 21.42 -0.03
C MET A 1 23.82 21.25 -1.52
N TYR A 2 22.79 20.49 -1.92
CA TYR A 2 22.16 20.63 -3.26
C TYR A 2 20.88 21.50 -3.18
N LEU A 3 19.93 21.12 -2.30
CA LEU A 3 18.66 21.84 -2.07
C LEU A 3 18.76 23.25 -1.45
N HIS A 4 19.98 23.79 -1.27
CA HIS A 4 20.18 25.13 -0.71
C HIS A 4 20.54 26.15 -1.80
N ARG A 5 20.59 25.71 -3.06
CA ARG A 5 20.85 26.59 -4.20
C ARG A 5 19.57 27.30 -4.61
N ALA A 6 19.70 28.55 -5.04
CA ALA A 6 18.58 29.40 -5.44
C ALA A 6 17.74 28.81 -6.60
N GLU A 7 18.34 27.93 -7.40
CA GLU A 7 17.70 27.30 -8.57
C GLU A 7 16.97 25.99 -8.25
N THR A 8 16.84 25.64 -6.96
CA THR A 8 16.14 24.42 -6.55
C THR A 8 14.65 24.53 -6.87
N THR A 9 14.13 23.58 -7.65
CA THR A 9 12.70 23.51 -7.99
C THR A 9 11.95 22.54 -7.07
N GLU A 10 10.61 22.59 -7.11
CA GLU A 10 9.78 21.58 -6.44
C GLU A 10 10.08 20.16 -6.95
N SER A 11 10.44 20.03 -8.23
CA SER A 11 10.80 18.74 -8.84
C SER A 11 12.07 18.18 -8.24
N ASP A 12 13.08 19.02 -8.00
CA ASP A 12 14.33 18.63 -7.34
C ASP A 12 14.08 18.08 -5.93
N VAL A 13 13.20 18.72 -5.17
CA VAL A 13 12.82 18.27 -3.84
C VAL A 13 12.14 16.90 -3.90
N ARG A 14 11.20 16.69 -4.83
CA ARG A 14 10.50 15.41 -5.01
C ARG A 14 11.46 14.30 -5.44
N ILE A 15 12.34 14.54 -6.41
CA ILE A 15 13.32 13.55 -6.86
C ILE A 15 14.26 13.19 -5.71
N LEU A 16 14.80 14.18 -5.00
CA LEU A 16 15.72 13.90 -3.91
C LEU A 16 15.05 13.18 -2.73
N SER A 17 13.78 13.48 -2.43
CA SER A 17 13.04 12.76 -1.40
C SER A 17 12.87 11.29 -1.77
N GLN A 18 12.51 10.98 -3.02
CA GLN A 18 12.36 9.62 -3.52
C GLN A 18 13.69 8.86 -3.52
N VAL A 19 14.76 9.45 -4.07
CA VAL A 19 16.08 8.81 -4.07
C VAL A 19 16.56 8.54 -2.65
N SER A 20 16.37 9.50 -1.73
CA SER A 20 16.74 9.31 -0.32
C SER A 20 15.94 8.17 0.33
N LEU A 21 14.65 8.04 0.01
CA LEU A 21 13.83 6.93 0.51
C LEU A 21 14.29 5.58 -0.05
N LEU A 22 14.55 5.53 -1.36
CA LEU A 22 15.03 4.32 -2.04
C LEU A 22 16.35 3.82 -1.45
N LEU A 23 17.26 4.71 -1.05
CA LEU A 23 18.49 4.32 -0.37
C LEU A 23 18.21 3.64 0.98
N ILE A 24 17.28 4.19 1.79
CA ILE A 24 16.88 3.58 3.06
C ILE A 24 16.22 2.21 2.79
N MET A 25 15.31 2.13 1.82
CA MET A 25 14.61 0.88 1.49
C MET A 25 15.55 -0.18 0.88
N GLY A 26 16.57 0.23 0.12
CA GLY A 26 17.63 -0.65 -0.35
C GLY A 26 18.39 -1.28 0.81
N GLN A 27 18.79 -0.50 1.81
CA GLN A 27 19.46 -1.01 3.01
C GLN A 27 18.56 -1.95 3.84
N VAL A 28 17.26 -1.61 3.96
CA VAL A 28 16.27 -2.50 4.60
C VAL A 28 16.20 -3.84 3.88
N ARG A 29 16.11 -3.84 2.55
CA ARG A 29 16.11 -5.08 1.74
C ARG A 29 17.41 -5.85 1.92
N ASP A 30 18.56 -5.20 1.87
CA ASP A 30 19.85 -5.89 1.93
C ASP A 30 20.12 -6.51 3.32
N VAL A 31 19.58 -5.93 4.39
CA VAL A 31 19.77 -6.42 5.78
C VAL A 31 18.63 -7.33 6.26
N LEU A 32 17.38 -7.04 5.91
CA LEU A 32 16.18 -7.72 6.41
C LEU A 32 15.46 -8.56 5.34
N GLY A 33 15.77 -8.33 4.07
CA GLY A 33 15.11 -8.94 2.92
C GLY A 33 15.55 -10.37 2.61
N SER A 34 15.98 -11.14 3.61
CA SER A 34 16.26 -12.58 3.45
C SER A 34 15.03 -13.33 2.91
N ASP A 35 15.27 -14.54 2.40
CA ASP A 35 14.24 -15.46 1.87
C ASP A 35 12.95 -15.41 2.70
N ASN A 36 11.82 -15.19 2.01
CA ASN A 36 10.48 -15.04 2.59
C ASN A 36 10.04 -16.25 3.43
N GLN A 37 10.71 -17.39 3.27
CA GLN A 37 10.46 -18.60 4.03
C GLN A 37 11.14 -18.63 5.41
N THR A 38 12.10 -17.75 5.68
CA THR A 38 12.90 -17.78 6.91
C THR A 38 12.42 -16.72 7.90
N PRO A 39 12.05 -17.09 9.15
CA PRO A 39 11.76 -16.13 10.21
C PRO A 39 12.96 -15.23 10.51
N LEU A 40 12.71 -13.96 10.84
CA LEU A 40 13.81 -13.06 11.17
C LEU A 40 14.53 -13.47 12.45
N PRO A 41 15.88 -13.44 12.45
CA PRO A 41 16.66 -13.58 13.67
C PRO A 41 16.37 -12.47 14.68
N PRO A 42 16.28 -12.79 15.99
CA PRO A 42 16.03 -11.80 17.04
C PRO A 42 17.03 -10.64 17.08
N ALA A 43 18.28 -10.89 16.65
CA ALA A 43 19.33 -9.88 16.56
C ALA A 43 18.99 -8.69 15.65
N LEU A 44 18.05 -8.87 14.71
CA LEU A 44 17.63 -7.82 13.76
C LEU A 44 16.53 -6.90 14.32
N ALA A 45 15.97 -7.17 15.50
CA ALA A 45 14.93 -6.32 16.10
C ALA A 45 15.40 -4.87 16.31
N SER A 46 16.66 -4.68 16.72
CA SER A 46 17.24 -3.34 16.90
C SER A 46 17.43 -2.60 15.58
N GLN A 47 17.68 -3.32 14.48
CA GLN A 47 17.81 -2.74 13.14
C GLN A 47 16.47 -2.23 12.62
N ILE A 48 15.37 -2.93 12.90
CA ILE A 48 14.02 -2.46 12.59
C ILE A 48 13.76 -1.10 13.25
N LEU A 49 14.06 -0.97 14.55
CA LEU A 49 13.90 0.30 15.26
C LEU A 49 14.85 1.40 14.74
N ASN A 50 16.03 1.03 14.22
CA ASN A 50 16.93 1.98 13.59
C ASN A 50 16.34 2.52 12.29
N TYR A 51 15.93 1.64 11.38
CA TYR A 51 15.34 2.03 10.09
C TYR A 51 14.03 2.81 10.26
N SER A 52 13.20 2.45 11.25
CA SER A 52 11.98 3.22 11.56
C SER A 52 12.30 4.67 11.91
N ARG A 53 13.33 4.91 12.75
CA ARG A 53 13.81 6.27 13.05
C ARG A 53 14.43 6.97 11.84
N GLN A 54 15.06 6.25 10.92
CA GLN A 54 15.56 6.84 9.68
C GLN A 54 14.40 7.32 8.78
N LEU A 55 13.32 6.53 8.69
CA LEU A 55 12.09 6.92 8.01
C LEU A 55 11.45 8.15 8.64
N ASP A 56 11.40 8.22 9.98
CA ASP A 56 10.88 9.40 10.70
C ASP A 56 11.67 10.66 10.33
N LYS A 57 13.01 10.58 10.42
CA LYS A 57 13.90 11.69 10.07
C LYS A 57 13.76 12.10 8.61
N TRP A 58 13.63 11.12 7.71
CA TRP A 58 13.39 11.36 6.30
C TRP A 58 12.08 12.13 6.09
N TYR A 59 10.98 11.68 6.70
CA TYR A 59 9.68 12.32 6.57
C TYR A 59 9.67 13.73 7.18
N THR A 60 10.20 13.93 8.38
CA THR A 60 10.32 15.26 9.00
C THR A 60 11.12 16.21 8.12
N LYS A 61 12.24 15.76 7.54
CA LYS A 61 13.08 16.59 6.68
C LYS A 61 12.35 17.02 5.41
N PHE A 62 11.73 16.09 4.70
CA PHE A 62 11.15 16.37 3.38
C PHE A 62 9.75 16.97 3.47
N SER A 63 8.93 16.63 4.47
CA SER A 63 7.60 17.23 4.64
C SER A 63 7.65 18.75 4.79
N ALA A 64 8.69 19.28 5.43
CA ALA A 64 8.92 20.72 5.58
C ALA A 64 9.32 21.43 4.26
N LEU A 65 9.70 20.68 3.24
CA LEU A 65 10.17 21.19 1.95
C LEU A 65 9.14 21.06 0.84
N PHE A 66 8.08 20.28 1.06
CA PHE A 66 6.99 20.14 0.10
C PHE A 66 6.04 21.32 0.24
N VAL A 67 5.75 21.96 -0.88
CA VAL A 67 4.84 23.10 -0.99
C VAL A 67 3.60 22.71 -1.82
N THR A 68 2.52 23.44 -1.64
CA THR A 68 1.30 23.29 -2.44
C THR A 68 1.63 23.53 -3.91
N ASN A 69 1.31 22.55 -4.76
CA ASN A 69 1.56 22.69 -6.19
C ASN A 69 0.41 23.42 -6.89
N ALA A 70 0.73 24.26 -7.88
CA ALA A 70 -0.25 25.08 -8.60
C ALA A 70 -1.31 24.29 -9.39
N PHE A 71 -1.01 23.04 -9.80
CA PHE A 71 -1.88 22.24 -10.66
C PHE A 71 -2.55 21.07 -9.92
N ILE A 72 -1.83 20.47 -8.95
CA ILE A 72 -2.27 19.26 -8.24
C ILE A 72 -2.41 19.48 -6.72
N GLY A 73 -2.39 20.73 -6.27
CA GLY A 73 -2.65 21.10 -4.87
C GLY A 73 -1.71 20.42 -3.89
N GLU A 74 -2.28 19.88 -2.80
CA GLU A 74 -1.55 19.18 -1.74
C GLU A 74 -1.18 17.72 -2.10
N PHE A 75 -1.57 17.22 -3.28
CA PHE A 75 -1.33 15.84 -3.69
C PHE A 75 0.14 15.39 -3.53
N PRO A 76 1.17 16.20 -3.89
CA PRO A 76 2.56 15.79 -3.68
C PRO A 76 2.90 15.51 -2.22
N LYS A 77 2.37 16.30 -1.30
CA LYS A 77 2.59 16.14 0.14
C LYS A 77 1.88 14.90 0.67
N ARG A 78 0.66 14.62 0.17
CA ARG A 78 -0.06 13.37 0.47
C ARG A 78 0.66 12.15 -0.10
N GLY A 79 1.23 12.26 -1.29
CA GLY A 79 2.11 11.25 -1.87
C GLY A 79 3.33 10.95 -0.99
N LEU A 80 4.01 12.00 -0.49
CA LEU A 80 5.12 11.85 0.45
C LEU A 80 4.69 11.14 1.75
N GLN A 81 3.51 11.49 2.29
CA GLN A 81 2.96 10.86 3.48
C GLN A 81 2.64 9.38 3.24
N LEU A 82 2.05 9.04 2.08
CA LEU A 82 1.84 7.66 1.67
C LEU A 82 3.17 6.89 1.57
N HIS A 83 4.21 7.47 0.97
CA HIS A 83 5.54 6.83 0.92
C HIS A 83 6.13 6.57 2.30
N TYR A 84 5.97 7.51 3.23
CA TYR A 84 6.38 7.32 4.62
C TYR A 84 5.67 6.12 5.24
N GLN A 85 4.34 6.02 5.08
CA GLN A 85 3.59 4.87 5.56
C GLN A 85 4.04 3.60 4.85
N PHE A 86 4.14 3.56 3.53
CA PHE A 86 4.60 2.37 2.82
C PHE A 86 6.01 1.92 3.23
N GLY A 87 6.92 2.85 3.53
CA GLY A 87 8.23 2.52 4.07
C GLY A 87 8.14 1.83 5.44
N LYS A 88 7.29 2.33 6.34
CA LYS A 88 7.06 1.70 7.65
C LYS A 88 6.35 0.36 7.53
N LEU A 89 5.41 0.24 6.60
CA LEU A 89 4.69 -0.98 6.32
C LEU A 89 5.65 -2.05 5.81
N TYR A 90 6.49 -1.69 4.82
CA TYR A 90 7.50 -2.57 4.28
C TYR A 90 8.54 -2.98 5.32
N LEU A 91 8.90 -2.10 6.24
CA LEU A 91 9.80 -2.43 7.33
C LEU A 91 9.14 -3.39 8.34
N GLY A 92 7.91 -3.09 8.75
CA GLY A 92 7.16 -3.88 9.72
C GLY A 92 6.78 -5.26 9.19
N HIS A 93 6.45 -5.40 7.90
CA HIS A 93 6.00 -6.67 7.33
C HIS A 93 7.04 -7.80 7.46
N GLN A 94 8.32 -7.43 7.54
CA GLN A 94 9.42 -8.38 7.60
C GLN A 94 9.19 -9.38 8.74
N VAL A 95 8.70 -8.93 9.90
CA VAL A 95 8.58 -9.77 11.10
C VAL A 95 7.58 -10.91 10.98
N PHE A 96 6.71 -10.88 9.95
CA PHE A 96 5.75 -11.95 9.69
C PHE A 96 6.28 -13.05 8.76
N LYS A 97 7.45 -12.84 8.13
CA LYS A 97 8.08 -13.80 7.22
C LYS A 97 8.36 -15.13 7.92
N GLY A 98 8.19 -16.24 7.19
CA GLY A 98 8.46 -17.59 7.68
C GLY A 98 7.60 -18.08 8.87
N LEU A 99 6.72 -17.25 9.44
CA LEU A 99 5.94 -17.64 10.62
C LEU A 99 4.85 -18.66 10.28
N ARG A 100 4.23 -18.57 9.09
CA ARG A 100 3.16 -19.50 8.64
C ARG A 100 2.07 -19.72 9.72
N GLY A 101 1.63 -18.65 10.38
CA GLY A 101 0.62 -18.68 11.45
C GLY A 101 1.16 -19.01 12.84
N ARG A 102 2.46 -19.28 12.99
CA ARG A 102 3.10 -19.40 14.32
C ARG A 102 3.08 -18.05 15.05
N PRO A 103 3.03 -18.06 16.40
CA PRO A 103 3.04 -16.83 17.19
C PRO A 103 4.22 -15.89 16.88
N LEU A 104 3.97 -14.59 16.97
CA LEU A 104 5.00 -13.57 16.83
C LEU A 104 5.96 -13.62 18.03
N PRO A 105 7.27 -13.62 17.79
CA PRO A 105 8.23 -13.45 18.87
C PRO A 105 8.04 -12.10 19.61
N PRO A 106 8.11 -12.06 20.95
CA PRO A 106 7.81 -10.84 21.73
C PRO A 106 8.63 -9.60 21.33
N HIS A 107 9.88 -9.78 20.92
CA HIS A 107 10.76 -8.69 20.49
C HIS A 107 10.35 -8.04 19.16
N PHE A 108 9.43 -8.66 18.41
CA PHE A 108 8.88 -8.12 17.17
C PHE A 108 7.47 -7.54 17.32
N LEU A 109 6.85 -7.61 18.50
CA LEU A 109 5.48 -7.10 18.70
C LEU A 109 5.36 -5.62 18.35
N SER A 110 6.32 -4.79 18.76
CA SER A 110 6.32 -3.35 18.42
C SER A 110 6.40 -3.11 16.90
N ALA A 111 7.15 -3.93 16.17
CA ALA A 111 7.25 -3.84 14.71
C ALA A 111 5.98 -4.36 14.02
N ALA A 112 5.35 -5.39 14.57
CA ALA A 112 4.08 -5.92 14.09
C ALA A 112 2.93 -4.92 14.30
N THR A 113 2.84 -4.29 15.47
CA THR A 113 1.90 -3.19 15.74
C THR A 113 2.16 -2.02 14.79
N MET A 114 3.42 -1.64 14.57
CA MET A 114 3.75 -0.60 13.58
C MET A 114 3.22 -0.95 12.18
N ALA A 115 3.38 -2.20 11.73
CA ALA A 115 2.88 -2.64 10.42
C ALA A 115 1.36 -2.52 10.33
N HIS A 116 0.65 -2.95 11.38
CA HIS A 116 -0.79 -2.81 11.50
C HIS A 116 -1.24 -1.33 11.42
N ASP A 117 -0.72 -0.50 12.32
CA ASP A 117 -1.14 0.91 12.44
C ASP A 117 -0.84 1.70 11.16
N THR A 118 0.25 1.34 10.49
CA THR A 118 0.63 1.92 9.20
C THR A 118 -0.34 1.51 8.09
N ALA A 119 -0.75 0.24 8.04
CA ALA A 119 -1.74 -0.23 7.07
C ALA A 119 -3.10 0.46 7.27
N VAL A 120 -3.53 0.59 8.53
CA VAL A 120 -4.72 1.35 8.93
C VAL A 120 -4.60 2.80 8.46
N SER A 121 -3.48 3.47 8.78
CA SER A 121 -3.23 4.86 8.38
C SER A 121 -3.31 5.07 6.86
N ILE A 122 -2.85 4.10 6.04
CA ILE A 122 -2.96 4.17 4.58
C ILE A 122 -4.42 4.23 4.13
N PHE A 123 -5.27 3.34 4.65
CA PHE A 123 -6.68 3.33 4.27
C PHE A 123 -7.44 4.52 4.85
N GLU A 124 -7.12 4.96 6.06
CA GLU A 124 -7.68 6.18 6.64
C GLU A 124 -7.36 7.39 5.77
N MET A 125 -6.11 7.59 5.37
CA MET A 125 -5.73 8.69 4.47
C MET A 125 -6.48 8.64 3.13
N ILE A 126 -6.62 7.44 2.53
CA ILE A 126 -7.39 7.29 1.27
C ILE A 126 -8.85 7.69 1.45
N LEU A 127 -9.43 7.44 2.63
CA LEU A 127 -10.84 7.74 2.93
C LEU A 127 -11.07 9.17 3.42
N SER A 128 -10.07 9.80 4.03
CA SER A 128 -10.21 11.12 4.67
C SER A 128 -9.68 12.28 3.83
N GLU A 129 -8.75 12.04 2.90
CA GLU A 129 -8.07 13.10 2.15
C GLU A 129 -8.64 13.25 0.73
N PRO A 130 -9.38 14.34 0.42
CA PRO A 130 -10.00 14.54 -0.89
C PRO A 130 -8.99 14.53 -2.03
N GLU A 131 -7.80 15.09 -1.84
CA GLU A 131 -6.76 15.15 -2.88
C GLU A 131 -6.29 13.73 -3.27
N LEU A 132 -6.26 12.79 -2.32
CA LEU A 132 -5.93 11.40 -2.62
C LEU A 132 -7.05 10.68 -3.35
N GLN A 133 -8.31 11.00 -3.04
CA GLN A 133 -9.47 10.42 -3.72
C GLN A 133 -9.56 10.90 -5.17
N GLU A 134 -9.40 12.20 -5.40
CA GLU A 134 -9.38 12.80 -6.74
C GLU A 134 -8.18 12.32 -7.56
N GLY A 135 -7.01 12.19 -6.92
CA GLY A 135 -5.79 11.72 -7.54
C GLY A 135 -5.66 10.19 -7.65
N LEU A 136 -6.65 9.42 -7.18
CA LEU A 136 -6.54 7.97 -7.06
C LEU A 136 -6.30 7.28 -8.40
N VAL A 137 -6.93 7.74 -9.49
CA VAL A 137 -6.72 7.18 -10.84
C VAL A 137 -5.42 7.69 -11.48
N GLY A 138 -5.00 8.91 -11.12
CA GLY A 138 -3.84 9.58 -11.73
C GLY A 138 -2.50 9.25 -11.08
N MET A 139 -2.49 8.55 -9.95
CA MET A 139 -1.25 8.25 -9.23
C MET A 139 -0.38 7.23 -9.97
N PRO A 140 0.94 7.23 -9.74
CA PRO A 140 1.81 6.21 -10.32
C PRO A 140 1.37 4.79 -9.97
N HIS A 141 1.42 3.87 -10.94
CA HIS A 141 0.90 2.51 -10.82
C HIS A 141 1.39 1.75 -9.57
N TYR A 142 2.63 1.98 -9.14
CA TYR A 142 3.18 1.30 -7.95
C TYR A 142 2.43 1.63 -6.66
N PHE A 143 1.75 2.79 -6.57
CA PHE A 143 0.92 3.11 -5.40
C PHE A 143 -0.20 2.09 -5.23
N HIS A 144 -0.83 1.66 -6.33
CA HIS A 144 -1.89 0.64 -6.27
C HIS A 144 -1.37 -0.71 -5.80
N VAL A 145 -0.16 -1.09 -6.23
CA VAL A 145 0.51 -2.29 -5.73
C VAL A 145 0.71 -2.19 -4.22
N MET A 146 1.18 -1.03 -3.73
CA MET A 146 1.39 -0.80 -2.31
C MET A 146 0.08 -0.77 -1.50
N ILE A 147 -1.01 -0.22 -2.05
CA ILE A 147 -2.36 -0.25 -1.43
C ILE A 147 -2.88 -1.69 -1.34
N ALA A 148 -2.76 -2.47 -2.42
CA ALA A 148 -3.15 -3.88 -2.43
C ALA A 148 -2.35 -4.67 -1.39
N PHE A 149 -1.04 -4.42 -1.30
CA PHE A 149 -0.17 -5.01 -0.29
C PHE A 149 -0.58 -4.62 1.14
N ALA A 150 -0.91 -3.35 1.39
CA ALA A 150 -1.41 -2.89 2.69
C ALA A 150 -2.70 -3.61 3.10
N GLY A 151 -3.66 -3.73 2.19
CA GLY A 151 -4.90 -4.48 2.43
C GLY A 151 -4.66 -5.97 2.66
N HIS A 152 -3.77 -6.57 1.88
CA HIS A 152 -3.37 -7.95 2.09
C HIS A 152 -2.76 -8.15 3.49
N LEU A 153 -1.76 -7.35 3.85
CA LEU A 153 -1.05 -7.48 5.12
C LEU A 153 -1.99 -7.22 6.31
N LEU A 154 -2.84 -6.20 6.24
CA LEU A 154 -3.82 -5.92 7.29
C LEU A 154 -4.73 -7.14 7.53
N LEU A 155 -5.31 -7.70 6.47
CA LEU A 155 -6.14 -8.91 6.59
C LEU A 155 -5.37 -10.13 7.10
N GLN A 156 -4.09 -10.27 6.72
CA GLN A 156 -3.23 -11.33 7.24
C GLN A 156 -2.98 -11.16 8.75
N ILE A 157 -2.81 -9.92 9.20
CA ILE A 157 -2.66 -9.59 10.62
C ILE A 157 -3.95 -9.89 11.39
N CYS A 158 -5.10 -9.44 10.90
CA CYS A 158 -6.40 -9.74 11.50
C CYS A 158 -6.62 -11.26 11.62
N GLN A 159 -6.24 -12.03 10.61
CA GLN A 159 -6.44 -13.49 10.58
C GLN A 159 -5.56 -14.25 11.57
N ASN A 160 -4.29 -13.86 11.70
CA ASN A 160 -3.30 -14.71 12.38
C ASN A 160 -2.80 -14.14 13.71
N TYR A 161 -2.94 -12.84 13.94
CA TYR A 161 -2.21 -12.15 15.01
C TYR A 161 -3.08 -11.17 15.82
N TYR A 162 -4.39 -11.08 15.56
CA TYR A 162 -5.27 -10.10 16.21
C TYR A 162 -5.27 -10.20 17.74
N GLU A 163 -5.23 -11.41 18.30
CA GLU A 163 -5.22 -11.62 19.76
C GLU A 163 -3.92 -11.12 20.39
N GLN A 164 -2.77 -11.46 19.78
CA GLN A 164 -1.45 -11.07 20.26
C GLN A 164 -1.23 -9.56 20.20
N LEU A 165 -1.84 -8.89 19.22
CA LEU A 165 -1.72 -7.46 19.01
C LEU A 165 -2.89 -6.66 19.61
N ALA A 166 -3.85 -7.32 20.28
CA ALA A 166 -5.05 -6.70 20.86
C ALA A 166 -5.86 -5.86 19.84
N ILE A 167 -5.99 -6.37 18.61
CA ILE A 167 -6.64 -5.68 17.50
C ILE A 167 -8.16 -5.91 17.54
N LYS A 168 -8.92 -4.82 17.31
CA LYS A 168 -10.37 -4.86 17.10
C LYS A 168 -10.66 -5.09 15.61
N ILE A 169 -10.73 -6.36 15.21
CA ILE A 169 -10.88 -6.77 13.80
C ILE A 169 -12.08 -6.09 13.10
N GLN A 170 -13.16 -5.81 13.84
CA GLN A 170 -14.34 -5.17 13.28
C GLN A 170 -14.03 -3.77 12.69
N ASP A 171 -13.15 -3.01 13.34
CA ASP A 171 -12.77 -1.66 12.92
C ASP A 171 -11.97 -1.76 11.60
N ASP A 172 -11.03 -2.70 11.51
CA ASP A 172 -10.24 -2.94 10.29
C ASP A 172 -11.10 -3.43 9.12
N PHE A 173 -12.09 -4.29 9.39
CA PHE A 173 -13.03 -4.76 8.37
C PHE A 173 -13.92 -3.62 7.85
N GLN A 174 -14.39 -2.74 8.74
CA GLN A 174 -15.14 -1.54 8.34
C GLN A 174 -14.28 -0.61 7.48
N LEU A 175 -13.02 -0.42 7.86
CA LEU A 175 -12.07 0.42 7.15
C LEU A 175 -11.82 -0.11 5.73
N ILE A 176 -11.46 -1.39 5.58
CA ILE A 176 -11.22 -2.01 4.27
C ILE A 176 -12.51 -2.00 3.43
N ASN A 177 -13.66 -2.32 4.01
CA ASN A 177 -14.93 -2.31 3.27
C ASN A 177 -15.29 -0.90 2.76
N SER A 178 -15.01 0.14 3.56
CA SER A 178 -15.22 1.52 3.15
C SER A 178 -14.31 1.91 1.99
N ALA A 179 -13.03 1.52 2.03
CA ALA A 179 -12.09 1.73 0.93
C ALA A 179 -12.49 0.96 -0.33
N LEU A 180 -12.97 -0.29 -0.19
CA LEU A 180 -13.50 -1.07 -1.33
C LEU A 180 -14.72 -0.39 -1.96
N ASN A 181 -15.60 0.23 -1.17
CA ASN A 181 -16.73 1.00 -1.69
C ASN A 181 -16.25 2.23 -2.46
N LEU A 182 -15.27 2.97 -1.94
CA LEU A 182 -14.63 4.07 -2.69
C LEU A 182 -14.05 3.57 -4.03
N PHE A 183 -13.31 2.46 -4.02
CA PHE A 183 -12.69 1.91 -5.23
C PHE A 183 -13.72 1.47 -6.28
N ARG A 184 -14.83 0.87 -5.87
CA ARG A 184 -15.95 0.50 -6.77
C ARG A 184 -16.60 1.72 -7.44
N ASN A 185 -16.68 2.83 -6.70
CA ASN A 185 -17.31 4.06 -7.18
C ASN A 185 -16.33 4.97 -7.95
N THR A 186 -15.04 4.60 -7.99
CA THR A 186 -14.01 5.37 -8.71
C THR A 186 -14.12 5.09 -10.21
N GLN A 187 -14.37 6.12 -11.01
CA GLN A 187 -14.48 6.02 -12.47
C GLN A 187 -13.11 5.75 -13.10
N CYS A 188 -12.90 4.53 -13.60
CA CYS A 188 -11.67 4.14 -14.29
C CYS A 188 -11.93 3.01 -15.30
N ILE A 189 -10.98 2.81 -16.21
CA ILE A 189 -11.07 1.74 -17.21
C ILE A 189 -10.91 0.35 -16.56
N PRO A 190 -11.45 -0.73 -17.13
CA PRO A 190 -11.34 -2.08 -16.56
C PRO A 190 -9.89 -2.58 -16.37
N GLN A 191 -8.94 -2.07 -17.15
CA GLN A 191 -7.53 -2.42 -17.03
C GLN A 191 -6.83 -1.71 -15.86
N HIS A 192 -7.48 -0.70 -15.26
CA HIS A 192 -6.90 0.10 -14.20
C HIS A 192 -6.62 -0.76 -12.94
N PRO A 193 -5.46 -0.59 -12.27
CA PRO A 193 -5.12 -1.40 -11.10
C PRO A 193 -6.17 -1.41 -9.99
N ILE A 194 -6.81 -0.26 -9.71
CA ILE A 194 -7.91 -0.18 -8.72
C ILE A 194 -9.03 -1.13 -9.09
N TRP A 195 -9.47 -1.10 -10.35
CA TRP A 195 -10.55 -1.96 -10.82
C TRP A 195 -10.17 -3.43 -10.69
N ARG A 196 -8.93 -3.79 -11.07
CA ARG A 196 -8.44 -5.18 -11.01
C ARG A 196 -8.22 -5.70 -9.59
N MET A 197 -7.72 -4.87 -8.67
CA MET A 197 -7.40 -5.31 -7.31
C MET A 197 -8.64 -5.40 -6.40
N THR A 198 -9.68 -4.58 -6.66
CA THR A 198 -10.87 -4.47 -5.81
C THR A 198 -11.59 -5.81 -5.59
N PRO A 199 -11.89 -6.62 -6.63
CA PRO A 199 -12.51 -7.95 -6.43
C PRO A 199 -11.64 -8.90 -5.60
N GLY A 200 -10.32 -8.88 -5.81
CA GLY A 200 -9.37 -9.74 -5.10
C GLY A 200 -9.29 -9.40 -3.62
N LEU A 201 -9.17 -8.12 -3.29
CA LEU A 201 -9.15 -7.66 -1.90
C LEU A 201 -10.51 -7.90 -1.21
N ASN A 202 -11.63 -7.70 -1.91
CA ASN A 202 -12.96 -8.02 -1.38
C ASN A 202 -13.11 -9.51 -1.05
N ARG A 203 -12.67 -10.40 -1.94
CA ARG A 203 -12.67 -11.84 -1.68
C ARG A 203 -11.85 -12.16 -0.42
N LYS A 204 -10.64 -11.62 -0.34
CA LYS A 204 -9.76 -11.84 0.82
C LYS A 204 -10.38 -11.36 2.13
N LEU A 205 -11.09 -10.23 2.12
CA LEU A 205 -11.82 -9.72 3.29
C LEU A 205 -12.89 -10.72 3.76
N HIS A 206 -13.70 -11.25 2.84
CA HIS A 206 -14.72 -12.24 3.16
C HIS A 206 -14.12 -13.58 3.63
N ASP A 207 -13.03 -14.04 3.01
CA ASP A 207 -12.34 -15.26 3.43
C ASP A 207 -11.77 -15.11 4.85
N CYS A 208 -11.16 -13.97 5.15
CA CYS A 208 -10.65 -13.63 6.48
C CYS A 208 -11.79 -13.62 7.51
N ALA A 209 -12.87 -12.90 7.23
CA ALA A 209 -14.07 -12.85 8.07
C ALA A 209 -14.66 -14.24 8.36
N ALA A 210 -14.80 -15.08 7.34
CA ALA A 210 -15.28 -16.45 7.48
C ALA A 210 -14.34 -17.30 8.35
N SER A 211 -13.02 -17.14 8.20
CA SER A 211 -12.04 -17.90 8.97
C SER A 211 -12.02 -17.59 10.47
N ILE A 212 -12.33 -16.34 10.84
CA ILE A 212 -12.36 -15.89 12.25
C ILE A 212 -13.78 -15.99 12.85
N GLY A 213 -14.81 -16.15 12.02
CA GLY A 213 -16.21 -16.17 12.46
C GLY A 213 -16.78 -14.79 12.79
N VAL A 214 -16.20 -13.72 12.25
CA VAL A 214 -16.64 -12.33 12.43
C VAL A 214 -17.28 -11.85 11.14
N PRO A 215 -18.52 -11.32 11.14
CA PRO A 215 -19.16 -10.87 9.91
C PRO A 215 -18.49 -9.60 9.35
N VAL A 216 -18.33 -9.56 8.03
CA VAL A 216 -18.00 -8.30 7.33
C VAL A 216 -19.20 -7.36 7.50
N PRO A 217 -18.99 -6.10 7.91
CA PRO A 217 -20.08 -5.14 8.02
C PRO A 217 -20.72 -4.93 6.65
N SER A 218 -22.02 -5.19 6.55
CA SER A 218 -22.80 -4.87 5.36
C SER A 218 -22.73 -3.37 5.09
N ALA A 219 -22.50 -2.99 3.85
CA ALA A 219 -22.59 -1.59 3.44
C ALA A 219 -23.96 -1.06 3.85
N VAL A 220 -23.99 -0.02 4.69
CA VAL A 220 -25.23 0.73 4.94
C VAL A 220 -25.62 1.34 3.59
N PRO A 221 -26.82 1.06 3.04
CA PRO A 221 -27.27 1.79 1.87
C PRO A 221 -27.46 3.24 2.31
N VAL A 222 -26.58 4.13 1.85
CA VAL A 222 -26.85 5.56 1.91
C VAL A 222 -28.09 5.77 1.05
N GLY A 223 -29.22 6.03 1.72
CA GLY A 223 -30.51 6.27 1.07
C GLY A 223 -30.42 7.46 0.13
N GLY A 224 -30.20 7.17 -1.15
CA GLY A 224 -30.33 8.10 -2.26
C GLY A 224 -31.62 7.77 -3.02
N LEU A 225 -32.50 8.75 -3.09
CA LEU A 225 -33.80 8.71 -3.74
C LEU A 225 -33.73 8.09 -5.14
N SER A 226 -34.57 7.07 -5.39
CA SER A 226 -34.91 6.62 -6.74
C SER A 226 -35.48 7.80 -7.53
N ALA A 227 -34.68 8.36 -8.43
CA ALA A 227 -35.15 9.11 -9.57
C ALA A 227 -34.92 8.25 -10.81
N GLN A 228 -35.96 7.51 -11.20
CA GLN A 228 -36.04 6.93 -12.53
C GLN A 228 -36.01 8.08 -13.55
N HIS A 229 -34.96 8.14 -14.36
CA HIS A 229 -34.98 8.80 -15.65
C HIS A 229 -34.44 7.81 -16.68
N ALA A 230 -35.36 7.23 -17.45
CA ALA A 230 -35.04 6.44 -18.62
C ALA A 230 -34.56 7.38 -19.73
N ILE A 231 -33.35 7.14 -20.26
CA ILE A 231 -32.91 7.71 -21.53
C ILE A 231 -33.06 6.62 -22.59
N PRO A 232 -33.87 6.81 -23.65
CA PRO A 232 -33.99 5.84 -24.73
C PRO A 232 -32.88 6.06 -25.77
N GLY A 233 -32.16 4.99 -26.11
CA GLY A 233 -31.30 4.94 -27.29
C GLY A 233 -29.81 4.80 -26.99
N GLN A 234 -29.34 3.57 -26.76
CA GLN A 234 -27.96 3.20 -27.03
C GLN A 234 -27.90 1.73 -27.42
N GLU A 235 -27.57 1.48 -28.69
CA GLU A 235 -27.33 0.15 -29.25
C GLU A 235 -26.21 -0.55 -28.48
N ALA A 236 -26.47 -1.80 -28.08
CA ALA A 236 -25.51 -2.62 -27.35
C ALA A 236 -24.33 -2.99 -28.25
N LEU A 237 -23.14 -2.45 -27.94
CA LEU A 237 -21.88 -2.95 -28.52
C LEU A 237 -21.58 -4.33 -27.94
N TYR A 238 -21.70 -5.35 -28.78
CA TYR A 238 -21.33 -6.73 -28.47
C TYR A 238 -19.81 -6.86 -28.37
N TYR A 239 -19.30 -7.19 -27.18
CA TYR A 239 -17.91 -7.62 -27.00
C TYR A 239 -17.86 -9.15 -26.88
N PRO A 240 -16.97 -9.84 -27.61
CA PRO A 240 -16.81 -11.28 -27.49
C PRO A 240 -16.24 -11.66 -26.10
N PRO A 241 -16.55 -12.86 -25.59
CA PRO A 241 -16.06 -13.32 -24.30
C PRO A 241 -14.53 -13.49 -24.34
N VAL A 242 -13.86 -12.94 -23.31
CA VAL A 242 -12.44 -13.13 -23.07
C VAL A 242 -12.19 -14.61 -22.77
N PRO A 243 -11.18 -15.27 -23.40
CA PRO A 243 -10.87 -16.65 -23.09
C PRO A 243 -10.49 -16.80 -21.62
N THR A 244 -11.15 -17.74 -20.95
CA THR A 244 -10.86 -18.15 -19.58
C THR A 244 -9.40 -18.59 -19.47
N ALA A 245 -8.55 -17.72 -18.94
CA ALA A 245 -7.23 -18.11 -18.47
C ALA A 245 -7.41 -19.09 -17.31
N GLU A 246 -6.81 -20.27 -17.43
CA GLU A 246 -6.85 -21.34 -16.46
C GLU A 246 -6.47 -20.83 -15.07
N ALA A 247 -7.34 -21.13 -14.11
CA ALA A 247 -7.16 -20.84 -12.71
C ALA A 247 -6.06 -21.74 -12.15
N SER A 248 -4.84 -21.20 -11.94
CA SER A 248 -3.86 -21.69 -10.95
C SER A 248 -2.52 -20.94 -11.02
N GLN A 249 -2.55 -19.60 -11.02
CA GLN A 249 -1.38 -18.83 -10.59
C GLN A 249 -1.64 -18.30 -9.17
N PRO A 250 -0.78 -18.60 -8.18
CA PRO A 250 -0.95 -18.05 -6.84
C PRO A 250 -0.87 -16.53 -6.93
N LEU A 251 -1.77 -15.83 -6.23
CA LEU A 251 -1.70 -14.37 -6.05
C LEU A 251 -0.34 -13.91 -5.49
N ASP A 252 0.41 -14.84 -4.88
CA ASP A 252 1.78 -14.68 -4.43
C ASP A 252 2.81 -14.52 -5.57
N GLU A 253 2.51 -14.82 -6.83
CA GLU A 253 3.39 -14.49 -7.97
C GLU A 253 3.06 -13.13 -8.59
N LEU A 254 1.78 -12.74 -8.60
CA LEU A 254 1.33 -11.47 -9.17
C LEU A 254 1.56 -10.26 -8.26
N LEU A 255 1.52 -10.47 -6.93
CA LEU A 255 1.88 -9.43 -5.94
C LEU A 255 3.38 -9.37 -5.66
N PHE A 256 4.11 -10.44 -5.96
CA PHE A 256 5.54 -10.57 -5.69
C PHE A 256 6.34 -10.83 -6.96
N ALA A 257 5.87 -10.31 -8.10
CA ALA A 257 6.76 -10.00 -9.20
C ALA A 257 7.93 -9.21 -8.60
N ASP A 258 9.07 -9.86 -8.67
CA ASP A 258 10.26 -9.62 -7.89
C ASP A 258 10.62 -8.12 -7.87
N PHE A 259 10.47 -7.46 -6.71
CA PHE A 259 11.03 -6.12 -6.52
C PHE A 259 12.57 -6.11 -6.69
N GLY A 260 13.20 -7.30 -6.81
CA GLY A 260 14.58 -7.52 -7.24
C GLY A 260 14.81 -7.58 -8.75
N GLU A 261 13.79 -7.72 -9.60
CA GLU A 261 13.95 -7.79 -11.07
C GLU A 261 13.85 -6.43 -11.79
N PHE A 262 13.73 -5.32 -11.07
CA PHE A 262 14.11 -4.01 -11.63
C PHE A 262 15.63 -3.87 -11.72
N ASN A 263 16.27 -4.77 -12.47
CA ASN A 263 17.61 -4.58 -12.99
C ASN A 263 17.46 -3.73 -14.25
N PHE A 264 17.87 -2.45 -14.18
CA PHE A 264 18.06 -1.63 -15.37
C PHE A 264 19.38 -2.07 -16.02
N PRO A 265 19.38 -2.85 -17.12
CA PRO A 265 20.61 -3.46 -17.63
C PRO A 265 21.63 -2.43 -18.17
N ASP A 266 21.23 -1.16 -18.30
CA ASP A 266 22.00 -0.09 -18.97
C ASP A 266 22.42 1.07 -18.06
N LEU A 267 22.50 0.89 -16.73
CA LEU A 267 23.04 1.91 -15.82
C LEU A 267 24.34 1.51 -15.12
N THR A 268 25.18 0.73 -15.80
CA THR A 268 26.60 0.65 -15.44
C THR A 268 27.34 1.86 -16.03
N SER A 269 27.52 2.85 -15.16
CA SER A 269 28.42 3.99 -15.23
C SER A 269 29.63 3.87 -16.17
N ASN A 270 29.78 4.86 -17.05
CA ASN A 270 31.10 5.37 -17.45
C ASN A 270 31.21 6.83 -16.98
N PHE A 271 31.63 7.00 -15.73
CA PHE A 271 32.29 8.22 -15.27
C PHE A 271 33.63 7.84 -14.66
N MET A 272 34.57 7.56 -15.55
CA MET A 272 36.00 7.72 -15.30
C MET A 272 36.62 8.38 -16.53
N ALA A 273 36.79 9.71 -16.45
CA ALA A 273 37.89 10.50 -16.99
C ALA A 273 37.77 11.92 -16.43
#